data_AF-A0A2M7T6P6-F1
#
_entry.id   AF-A0A2M7T6P6-F1
#
_cell.length_a   1.000
_cell.length_b   1.000
_cell.length_c   1.000
_cell.angle_alpha   90.00
_cell.angle_beta   90.00
_cell.angle_gamma   90.00
#
_symmetry.space_group_name_H-M   'P 1'
#
loop_
_entity.id
_entity.type
_entity.pdbx_description
1 polymer ?
#
loop_
_entity_poly.entity_id
_entity_poly.type
_entity_poly.pdbx_seq_one_letter_code
_entity_poly.pdbx_strand_id
1 'polypeptide(L)'
;MLKIDQYAYINRIADMHPIEKSILALATMVICLAFSAPLTSVLVILFMAVLSILVAGIPARFYLKLMSLPLFFLVTGVLTVALNFTTTSPDSFL
;
A
#
# COMPACT_ATOMS: atom_id res chain seq x y z
N MET A 1 20.20 -6.56 11.47
CA MET A 1 18.86 -5.92 11.47
C MET A 1 18.61 -5.34 10.10
N LEU A 2 17.42 -5.52 9.54
CA LEU A 2 17.04 -4.89 8.29
C LEU A 2 16.89 -3.38 8.52
N LYS A 3 17.11 -2.57 7.47
CA LYS A 3 16.93 -1.10 7.59
C LYS A 3 15.52 -0.73 8.06
N ILE A 4 14.52 -1.55 7.73
CA ILE A 4 13.14 -1.34 8.19
C ILE A 4 13.02 -1.48 9.71
N ASP A 5 13.71 -2.47 10.31
CA ASP A 5 13.76 -2.63 11.77
C ASP A 5 14.44 -1.42 12.40
N GLN A 6 15.57 -0.98 11.84
CA GLN A 6 16.28 0.19 12.36
C GLN A 6 15.38 1.44 12.35
N TYR A 7 14.72 1.75 11.24
CA TYR A 7 13.82 2.91 11.16
C TYR A 7 12.58 2.78 12.05
N ALA A 8 12.17 1.57 12.47
CA ALA A 8 11.09 1.42 13.44
C ALA A 8 11.50 1.89 14.85
N TYR A 9 12.77 1.75 15.22
CA TYR A 9 13.30 2.11 16.55
C TYR A 9 13.91 3.50 16.65
N ILE A 10 14.37 4.10 15.55
CA ILE A 10 15.07 5.42 15.58
C ILE A 10 14.25 6.59 15.01
N ASN A 11 12.98 6.36 14.66
CA ASN A 11 12.13 7.43 14.12
C ASN A 11 11.65 8.40 15.21
N ARG A 12 11.11 9.56 14.79
CA ARG A 12 10.71 10.66 15.70
C ARG A 12 9.54 10.30 16.63
N ILE A 13 8.77 9.28 16.29
CA ILE A 13 7.64 8.80 17.09
C ILE A 13 7.96 7.45 17.75
N ALA A 14 9.23 7.05 17.85
CA ALA A 14 9.61 5.73 18.37
C ALA A 14 9.06 5.50 19.79
N ASP A 15 9.04 6.54 20.62
CA ASP A 15 8.54 6.50 22.00
C ASP A 15 7.01 6.42 22.13
N MET A 16 6.25 6.66 21.04
CA MET A 16 4.80 6.48 21.06
C MET A 16 4.43 5.01 21.19
N HIS A 17 3.39 4.74 21.98
CA HIS A 17 2.94 3.40 22.32
C HIS A 17 2.67 2.57 21.04
N PRO A 18 3.23 1.36 20.88
CA PRO A 18 3.06 0.56 19.67
C PRO A 18 1.60 0.28 19.32
N ILE A 19 0.73 0.17 20.33
CA ILE A 19 -0.71 -0.04 20.16
C ILE A 19 -1.39 1.14 19.44
N GLU A 20 -1.00 2.39 19.71
CA GLU A 20 -1.64 3.54 19.04
C GLU A 20 -1.35 3.52 17.54
N LYS A 21 -0.10 3.20 17.18
CA LYS A 21 0.33 3.06 15.78
C LYS A 21 -0.38 1.89 15.09
N SER A 22 -0.51 0.76 15.79
CA SER A 22 -1.15 -0.43 15.23
C SER A 22 -2.66 -0.24 15.04
N ILE A 23 -3.35 0.42 15.99
CA ILE A 23 -4.76 0.78 15.84
C ILE A 23 -4.96 1.69 14.63
N LEU A 24 -4.11 2.71 14.44
CA LEU A 24 -4.20 3.60 13.28
C LEU A 24 -4.00 2.85 11.96
N ALA A 25 -2.99 1.98 11.90
CA ALA A 25 -2.73 1.16 10.72
C ALA A 25 -3.89 0.21 10.42
N LEU A 26 -4.42 -0.47 11.44
CA LEU A 26 -5.52 -1.42 11.29
C LEU A 26 -6.84 -0.72 10.94
N ALA A 27 -7.13 0.43 11.54
CA ALA A 27 -8.32 1.21 11.23
C ALA A 27 -8.33 1.67 9.77
N THR A 28 -7.23 2.24 9.28
CA THR A 28 -7.14 2.66 7.86
C THR A 28 -7.15 1.50 6.88
N MET A 29 -6.57 0.35 7.24
CA MET A 29 -6.70 -0.88 6.47
C MET A 29 -8.17 -1.32 6.35
N VAL A 30 -8.91 -1.35 7.46
CA VAL A 30 -10.34 -1.69 7.46
C VAL A 30 -11.14 -0.71 6.60
N ILE A 31 -10.82 0.59 6.66
CA ILE A 31 -11.46 1.62 5.80
C ILE A 31 -11.20 1.30 4.32
N CYS A 32 -9.96 1.01 3.90
CA CYS A 32 -9.67 0.66 2.51
C CYS A 32 -10.41 -0.60 2.04
N LEU A 33 -10.62 -1.57 2.92
CA LEU A 33 -11.33 -2.82 2.58
C LEU A 33 -12.86 -2.65 2.56
N ALA A 34 -13.40 -1.82 3.45
CA ALA A 34 -14.85 -1.59 3.55
C ALA A 34 -15.39 -0.70 2.43
N PHE A 35 -14.59 0.22 1.91
CA PHE A 35 -15.00 1.18 0.88
C PHE A 35 -14.32 0.88 -0.46
N SER A 36 -15.12 0.59 -1.50
CA SER A 36 -14.62 0.23 -2.84
C SER A 36 -14.21 1.40 -3.73
N ALA A 37 -14.40 2.65 -3.28
CA ALA A 37 -14.09 3.81 -4.10
C ALA A 37 -12.57 3.99 -4.25
N PRO A 38 -12.01 4.10 -5.48
CA PRO A 38 -10.55 4.21 -5.67
C PRO A 38 -9.95 5.45 -4.97
N LEU A 39 -10.75 6.51 -4.81
CA LEU A 39 -10.38 7.72 -4.10
C LEU A 39 -10.01 7.45 -2.63
N THR A 40 -10.67 6.52 -1.93
CA THR A 40 -10.40 6.23 -0.51
C THR A 40 -9.00 5.67 -0.33
N SER A 41 -8.61 4.71 -1.17
CA SER A 41 -7.28 4.12 -1.18
C SER A 41 -6.19 5.17 -1.45
N VAL A 42 -6.40 6.07 -2.42
CA VAL A 42 -5.45 7.15 -2.73
C VAL A 42 -5.26 8.09 -1.53
N LEU A 43 -6.36 8.50 -0.88
CA LEU A 43 -6.30 9.35 0.30
C LEU A 43 -5.58 8.67 1.47
N VAL A 44 -5.84 7.39 1.72
CA VAL A 44 -5.17 6.63 2.78
C VAL A 44 -3.67 6.48 2.50
N ILE A 45 -3.27 6.20 1.26
CA ILE A 45 -1.85 6.13 0.87
C ILE A 45 -1.17 7.48 1.14
N LEU A 46 -1.76 8.59 0.70
CA LEU A 46 -1.19 9.92 0.90
C LEU A 46 -1.10 10.27 2.38
N PHE A 47 -2.16 10.01 3.15
CA PHE A 47 -2.21 10.23 4.58
C PHE A 47 -1.12 9.44 5.31
N MET A 48 -1.01 8.14 5.05
CA MET A 48 0.02 7.29 5.66
C MET A 48 1.44 7.65 5.22
N ALA A 49 1.63 8.11 3.98
CA ALA A 49 2.91 8.60 3.51
C ALA A 49 3.32 9.89 4.24
N VAL A 50 2.39 10.83 4.42
CA VAL A 50 2.61 12.06 5.21
C VAL A 50 2.98 11.72 6.65
N LEU A 51 2.24 10.81 7.30
CA LEU A 51 2.57 10.38 8.66
C LEU A 51 3.95 9.71 8.74
N SER A 52 4.27 8.81 7.80
CA SER A 52 5.55 8.08 7.83
C SER A 52 6.75 8.98 7.54
N ILE A 53 6.62 9.89 6.57
CA ILE A 53 7.75 10.72 6.10
C ILE A 53 7.88 11.98 6.95
N LEU A 54 6.78 12.74 7.11
CA LEU A 54 6.81 14.03 7.80
C LEU A 54 6.68 13.89 9.32
N VAL A 55 5.81 12.99 9.80
CA VAL A 55 5.57 12.83 11.25
C VAL A 55 6.58 11.90 11.91
N ALA A 56 6.83 10.72 11.36
CA ALA A 56 7.83 9.79 11.89
C ALA A 56 9.27 10.17 11.45
N GLY A 57 9.44 10.94 10.37
CA GLY A 57 10.77 11.34 9.90
C GLY A 57 11.51 10.24 9.14
N ILE A 58 10.80 9.26 8.60
CA ILE A 58 11.43 8.21 7.77
C ILE A 58 11.86 8.84 6.44
N PRO A 59 13.11 8.64 5.98
CA PRO A 59 13.57 9.22 4.73
C PRO A 59 12.70 8.80 3.54
N ALA A 60 12.18 9.78 2.79
CA ALA A 60 11.26 9.55 1.67
C ALA A 60 11.81 8.55 0.64
N ARG A 61 13.12 8.61 0.36
CA ARG A 61 13.80 7.67 -0.56
C ARG A 61 13.72 6.23 -0.09
N PHE A 62 13.82 6.01 1.22
CA PHE A 62 13.72 4.67 1.81
C PHE A 62 12.27 4.18 1.78
N TYR A 63 11.31 5.03 2.16
CA TYR A 63 9.89 4.73 2.09
C TYR A 63 9.44 4.33 0.67
N LEU A 64 9.79 5.14 -0.34
CA LEU A 64 9.45 4.85 -1.74
C LEU A 64 10.11 3.56 -2.25
N LYS A 65 11.34 3.26 -1.81
CA LYS A 65 12.02 2.00 -2.15
C LYS A 65 11.33 0.78 -1.54
N LEU A 66 10.71 0.91 -0.37
CA LEU A 66 9.90 -0.18 0.19
C LEU A 66 8.58 -0.34 -0.56
N MET A 67 7.92 0.77 -0.90
CA MET A 67 6.66 0.76 -1.65
C MET A 67 6.79 0.22 -3.09
N SER A 68 7.97 0.32 -3.71
CA SER A 68 8.16 -0.14 -5.09
C SER A 68 7.97 -1.65 -5.26
N LEU A 69 8.27 -2.46 -4.23
CA LEU A 69 8.13 -3.91 -4.31
C LEU A 69 6.66 -4.36 -4.41
N PRO A 70 5.75 -3.94 -3.49
CA PRO A 70 4.32 -4.16 -3.65
C PRO A 70 3.74 -3.54 -4.92
N LEU A 71 4.23 -2.36 -5.32
CA LEU A 71 3.73 -1.68 -6.51
C LEU A 71 4.06 -2.44 -7.79
N PHE A 72 5.26 -3.02 -7.90
CA PHE A 72 5.61 -3.89 -9.03
C PHE A 72 4.66 -5.09 -9.11
N PHE A 73 4.43 -5.76 -7.99
CA PHE A 73 3.50 -6.89 -7.91
C PHE A 73 2.07 -6.47 -8.30
N LEU A 74 1.58 -5.34 -7.78
CA LEU A 74 0.27 -4.79 -8.10
C LEU A 74 0.12 -4.53 -9.60
N VAL A 75 1.08 -3.84 -10.22
CA VAL A 75 1.04 -3.52 -11.66
C VAL A 75 1.02 -4.80 -12.50
N THR A 76 1.84 -5.80 -12.15
CA THR A 76 1.81 -7.09 -12.86
C THR A 76 0.47 -7.82 -12.71
N GLY A 77 -0.14 -7.78 -11.52
CA GLY A 77 -1.45 -8.38 -11.27
C GLY A 77 -2.55 -7.67 -12.04
N VAL A 78 -2.56 -6.34 -12.04
CA VAL A 78 -3.52 -5.52 -12.80
C VAL A 78 -3.39 -5.79 -14.30
N LEU A 79 -2.17 -5.84 -14.83
CA LEU A 79 -1.95 -6.18 -16.25
C LEU A 79 -2.50 -7.56 -16.59
N THR A 80 -2.25 -8.55 -15.72
CA THR A 80 -2.75 -9.92 -15.91
C THR A 80 -4.28 -9.96 -15.93
N VAL A 81 -4.94 -9.24 -15.02
CA VAL A 81 -6.42 -9.19 -14.96
C VAL A 81 -7.01 -8.36 -16.11
N ALA A 82 -6.33 -7.30 -16.55
CA ALA A 82 -6.79 -6.46 -17.64
C ALA A 82 -6.75 -7.19 -18.99
N LEU A 83 -5.75 -8.04 -19.21
CA LEU A 83 -5.59 -8.83 -20.43
C LEU A 83 -6.45 -10.11 -20.36
N ASN A 84 -7.68 -10.02 -20.85
CA ASN A 84 -8.56 -11.19 -20.99
C ASN A 84 -8.48 -11.74 -22.42
N PHE A 85 -7.96 -12.95 -22.58
CA PHE A 85 -7.97 -13.65 -23.87
C PHE A 85 -9.27 -14.46 -23.99
N THR A 86 -10.20 -13.99 -24.82
CA THR A 86 -11.38 -14.79 -25.19
C THR A 86 -11.07 -15.61 -26.44
N THR A 87 -10.96 -16.93 -26.29
CA THR A 87 -10.94 -17.87 -27.43
C THR A 87 -12.37 -18.22 -27.79
N THR A 88 -13.13 -17.24 -28.29
CA THR A 88 -14.41 -17.52 -28.90
C THR A 88 -14.15 -17.90 -30.35
N SER A 89 -14.13 -19.19 -30.63
CA SER A 89 -14.16 -19.72 -31.99
C SER A 89 -15.46 -19.24 -32.66
N PRO A 90 -15.43 -18.62 -33.87
CA PRO A 90 -16.63 -18.25 -34.59
C PRO A 90 -17.26 -19.51 -35.22
N ASP A 91 -17.79 -20.40 -34.39
CA ASP A 91 -18.35 -21.67 -34.81
C ASP A 91 -19.87 -21.59 -34.73
N SER A 92 -20.44 -21.17 -35.86
CA SER A 92 -21.82 -21.40 -36.30
C SER A 92 -22.94 -20.92 -35.38
N PHE A 93 -23.44 -19.73 -35.71
CA PHE A 93 -24.88 -19.48 -35.75
C PHE A 93 -25.55 -20.56 -36.64
N LEU A 94 -26.04 -21.65 -36.03
CA LEU A 94 -27.10 -22.52 -36.54
C LEU A 94 -27.98 -22.95 -35.37
#